data_AF-A0A4P7N4L9-F1
#
_entry.id   AF-A0A4P7N4L9-F1
#
_cell.length_a   1.000
_cell.length_b   1.000
_cell.length_c   1.000
_cell.angle_alpha   90.00
_cell.angle_beta   90.00
_cell.angle_gamma   90.00
#
_symmetry.space_group_name_H-M   'P 1'
#
loop_
_entity.id
_entity.type
_entity.pdbx_description
1 polymer ?
#
loop_
_entity_poly.entity_id
_entity_poly.type
_entity_poly.pdbx_seq_one_letter_code
_entity_poly.pdbx_strand_id
1 'polypeptide(L)'
;MCDFEEFVFTCGCSEQRLKSYCHAARNDPERRCRNVRKLRNIWDQNVECEEHWRQRNQWLWAQHQQMLLQQQQQQQQQQQQQHQQQHQ
;
A
#
# COMPACT_ATOMS: atom_id res chain seq x y z
N MET A 1 6.34 23.41 21.95
CA MET A 1 6.63 22.97 20.57
C MET A 1 5.82 21.71 20.30
N CYS A 2 5.34 21.50 19.08
CA CYS A 2 4.69 20.23 18.75
C CYS A 2 5.78 19.20 18.48
N ASP A 3 5.62 18.02 19.06
CA ASP A 3 6.56 16.92 18.89
C ASP A 3 6.07 15.99 17.80
N PHE A 4 6.96 15.66 16.88
CA PHE A 4 6.72 14.73 15.79
C PHE A 4 7.68 13.55 15.88
N GLU A 5 7.26 12.42 15.32
CA GLU A 5 8.08 11.24 15.08
C GLU A 5 8.05 10.93 13.60
N GLU A 6 9.18 10.48 13.07
CA GLU A 6 9.33 10.09 11.67
C GLU A 6 9.48 8.59 11.59
N PHE A 7 8.79 7.98 10.62
CA PHE A 7 8.78 6.55 10.38
C PHE A 7 9.34 6.33 8.99
N VAL A 8 10.46 5.62 8.88
CA VAL A 8 11.15 5.34 7.61
C VAL A 8 10.85 3.89 7.24
N PHE A 9 10.34 3.66 6.04
CA PHE A 9 9.90 2.34 5.58
C PHE A 9 10.92 1.70 4.66
N THR A 10 10.87 0.36 4.52
CA THR A 10 11.80 -0.38 3.65
C THR A 10 11.68 -0.03 2.17
N CYS A 11 10.54 0.53 1.76
CA CYS A 11 10.32 1.05 0.41
C CYS A 11 10.97 2.43 0.16
N GLY A 12 11.67 3.00 1.16
CA GLY A 12 12.31 4.32 1.07
C GLY A 12 11.39 5.50 1.34
N CYS A 13 10.10 5.27 1.59
CA CYS A 13 9.18 6.31 2.02
C CYS A 13 9.41 6.68 3.49
N SER A 14 9.01 7.90 3.86
CA SER A 14 8.96 8.34 5.25
C SER A 14 7.65 9.04 5.58
N GLU A 15 7.11 8.80 6.77
CA GLU A 15 5.91 9.47 7.29
C GLU A 15 6.21 10.18 8.60
N GLN A 16 5.78 11.44 8.72
CA GLN A 16 5.86 12.19 9.97
C GLN A 16 4.50 12.17 10.68
N ARG A 17 4.50 11.73 11.93
CA ARG A 17 3.30 11.68 12.78
C ARG A 17 3.46 12.58 13.98
N LEU A 18 2.39 13.27 14.33
CA LEU A 18 2.36 14.11 15.52
C LEU A 18 2.29 13.23 16.77
N LYS A 19 3.29 13.34 17.63
CA LYS A 19 3.34 12.69 18.94
C LYS A 19 2.61 13.51 20.01
N SER A 20 2.86 14.81 20.05
CA SER A 20 2.26 15.68 21.06
C SER A 20 2.02 17.10 20.54
N TYR A 21 0.85 17.64 20.85
CA TYR A 21 0.55 19.05 20.62
C TYR A 21 1.21 19.92 21.69
N CYS A 22 1.74 21.08 21.29
CA CYS A 22 2.13 22.13 22.23
C CYS A 22 0.92 22.78 22.90
N HIS A 23 1.12 23.50 24.01
CA HIS A 23 0.04 24.20 24.72
C HIS A 23 -0.79 25.12 23.80
N ALA A 24 -0.13 25.88 22.93
CA ALA A 24 -0.84 26.75 21.99
C ALA A 24 -1.72 25.97 21.01
N ALA A 25 -1.20 24.89 20.42
CA ALA A 25 -1.95 24.07 19.47
C ALA A 25 -3.04 23.23 20.14
N ARG A 26 -2.91 22.88 21.43
CA ARG A 26 -3.98 22.22 22.18
C ARG A 26 -5.19 23.13 22.42
N ASN A 27 -4.93 24.43 22.57
CA ASN A 27 -5.95 25.44 22.89
C ASN A 27 -6.49 26.16 21.64
N ASP A 28 -5.90 25.94 20.46
CA ASP A 28 -6.41 26.47 19.19
C ASP A 28 -7.61 25.63 18.72
N PRO A 29 -8.76 26.24 18.39
CA PRO A 29 -9.96 25.51 17.94
C PRO A 29 -9.72 24.62 16.70
N GLU A 30 -8.78 25.00 15.84
CA GLU A 30 -8.41 24.25 14.64
C GLU A 30 -7.18 23.35 14.87
N ARG A 31 -6.68 23.29 16.11
CA ARG A 31 -5.47 22.57 16.53
C ARG A 31 -4.23 22.92 15.71
N ARG A 32 -4.20 24.13 15.12
CA ARG A 32 -3.11 24.56 14.25
C ARG A 32 -1.92 25.00 15.08
N CYS A 33 -0.79 24.33 14.89
CA CYS A 33 0.47 24.81 15.43
C CYS A 33 1.17 25.74 14.42
N ARG A 34 1.21 27.04 14.72
CA ARG A 34 2.01 28.04 13.97
C ARG A 34 3.43 28.22 14.54
N ASN A 35 3.76 27.45 15.58
CA ASN A 35 5.04 27.49 16.27
C ASN A 35 5.99 26.39 15.77
N VAL A 36 7.22 26.41 16.28
CA VAL A 36 8.28 25.45 15.93
C VAL A 36 7.81 24.00 16.14
N ARG A 37 8.04 23.19 15.10
CA ARG A 37 7.87 21.72 15.09
C ARG A 37 9.21 21.08 15.43
N LYS A 38 9.19 20.07 16.31
CA LYS A 38 10.40 19.35 16.70
C LYS A 38 10.26 17.88 16.34
N LEU A 39 11.16 17.37 15.51
CA LEU A 39 11.32 15.94 15.30
C LEU A 39 12.03 15.35 16.52
N ARG A 40 11.41 14.36 17.17
CA ARG A 40 11.93 13.74 18.39
C ARG A 40 12.73 12.49 18.10
N ASN A 41 12.13 11.58 17.34
CA ASN A 41 12.68 10.28 17.03
C ASN A 41 12.45 9.96 15.56
N ILE A 42 13.34 9.14 15.03
CA ILE A 42 13.21 8.49 13.72
C ILE A 42 13.15 6.99 13.99
N TRP A 43 12.18 6.32 13.39
CA TRP A 43 11.91 4.91 13.60
C TRP A 43 11.96 4.17 12.26
N ASP A 44 12.92 3.27 12.12
CA ASP A 44 12.93 2.36 10.99
C ASP A 44 11.82 1.31 11.14
N GLN A 45 10.97 1.24 10.12
CA GLN A 45 9.90 0.27 10.00
C GLN A 45 10.41 -0.85 9.10
N ASN A 46 10.43 -2.08 9.62
CA ASN A 46 10.79 -3.29 8.86
C ASN A 46 9.68 -3.74 7.90
N VAL A 47 8.87 -2.81 7.42
CA VAL A 47 7.73 -3.04 6.52
C VAL A 47 7.69 -1.94 5.45
N GLU A 48 7.01 -2.21 4.34
CA GLU A 48 6.69 -1.21 3.32
C GLU A 48 5.64 -0.22 3.86
N CYS A 49 5.57 0.97 3.26
CA CYS A 49 4.45 1.87 3.53
C CYS A 49 3.14 1.31 2.96
N GLU A 50 2.02 1.80 3.47
CA GLU A 50 0.69 1.28 3.10
C GLU A 50 0.41 1.40 1.60
N GLU A 51 0.85 2.49 0.96
CA GLU A 51 0.65 2.71 -0.47
C GLU A 51 1.39 1.67 -1.31
N HIS A 52 2.69 1.48 -1.10
CA HIS A 52 3.48 0.48 -1.83
C HIS A 52 2.99 -0.94 -1.52
N TRP A 53 2.61 -1.22 -0.28
CA TRP A 53 2.00 -2.49 0.08
C TRP A 53 0.71 -2.74 -0.71
N ARG A 54 -0.18 -1.73 -0.82
CA ARG A 54 -1.42 -1.85 -1.62
C ARG A 54 -1.13 -2.06 -3.10
N GLN A 55 -0.22 -1.28 -3.69
CA GLN A 55 0.14 -1.38 -5.10
C GLN A 55 0.71 -2.77 -5.45
N ARG A 56 1.64 -3.28 -4.62
CA ARG A 56 2.21 -4.62 -4.78
C ARG A 56 1.14 -5.70 -4.73
N ASN A 57 0.24 -5.63 -3.74
CA ASN A 57 -0.83 -6.61 -3.61
C ASN A 57 -1.82 -6.56 -4.77
N GLN A 58 -2.18 -5.36 -5.27
CA GLN A 58 -3.04 -5.23 -6.44
C GLN A 58 -2.43 -5.90 -7.67
N TRP A 59 -1.12 -5.73 -7.90
CA TRP A 59 -0.43 -6.37 -9.02
C TRP A 59 -0.43 -7.89 -8.92
N LEU A 60 -0.17 -8.43 -7.72
CA LEU A 60 -0.21 -9.88 -7.47
C LEU A 60 -1.60 -10.47 -7.76
N TRP A 61 -2.66 -9.80 -7.33
CA TRP A 61 -4.03 -10.23 -7.60
C TRP A 61 -4.37 -10.18 -9.09
N ALA A 62 -3.99 -9.11 -9.79
CA ALA A 62 -4.22 -8.98 -11.23
C ALA A 62 -3.49 -10.07 -12.02
N GLN A 63 -2.23 -10.38 -11.65
CA GLN A 63 -1.45 -11.44 -12.26
C GLN A 63 -2.10 -12.82 -12.05
N HIS A 64 -2.56 -13.10 -10.82
CA HIS A 64 -3.25 -14.34 -10.51
C HIS A 64 -4.54 -14.50 -11.33
N GLN A 65 -5.33 -13.43 -11.46
CA GLN A 65 -6.56 -13.45 -12.22
C GLN A 65 -6.31 -13.70 -13.72
N GLN A 66 -5.28 -13.08 -14.30
CA GLN A 66 -4.89 -13.33 -15.69
C GLN A 66 -4.47 -14.78 -15.92
N MET A 67 -3.73 -15.39 -14.98
CA MET A 67 -3.32 -16.79 -15.06
C MET A 67 -4.54 -17.73 -15.08
N LEU A 68 -5.52 -17.50 -14.20
CA LEU A 68 -6.75 -18.31 -14.17
C LEU A 68 -7.55 -18.20 -15.47
N LEU A 69 -7.69 -16.98 -16.02
CA LEU A 69 -8.37 -16.76 -17.29
C LEU A 69 -7.66 -17.47 -18.45
N GLN A 70 -6.32 -17.39 -18.49
CA GLN A 70 -5.54 -18.07 -19.52
C GLN A 70 -5.70 -19.59 -19.43
N GLN A 71 -5.68 -20.16 -18.21
CA GLN A 71 -5.90 -21.59 -18.01
C GLN A 71 -7.30 -22.02 -18.46
N GLN A 72 -8.34 -21.22 -18.16
CA GLN A 72 -9.70 -21.50 -18.60
C GLN A 72 -9.84 -21.47 -20.13
N GLN A 73 -9.22 -20.49 -20.81
CA GLN A 73 -9.24 -20.42 -22.27
C GLN A 73 -8.54 -21.62 -22.92
N GLN A 74 -7.40 -22.06 -22.38
CA GLN A 74 -6.70 -23.24 -22.89
C GLN A 74 -7.55 -24.52 -22.77
N GLN A 75 -8.25 -24.71 -21.64
CA GLN A 75 -9.16 -25.84 -21.46
C GLN A 75 -10.31 -25.82 -22.47
N GLN A 76 -10.90 -24.66 -22.73
CA GLN A 76 -11.97 -24.53 -23.72
C GLN A 76 -11.48 -24.83 -25.14
N GLN A 77 -10.29 -24.36 -25.51
CA GLN A 77 -9.71 -24.66 -26.83
C GLN A 77 -9.43 -26.15 -27.00
N GLN A 78 -8.90 -26.83 -25.97
CA GLN A 78 -8.68 -28.28 -26.01
C GLN A 78 -10.00 -29.04 -26.18
N GLN A 79 -11.06 -28.66 -25.47
CA GLN A 79 -12.38 -29.28 -25.61
C GLN A 79 -12.96 -29.08 -27.01
N GLN A 80 -12.83 -27.88 -27.60
CA GLN A 80 -13.29 -27.61 -28.96
C GLN A 80 -12.53 -28.43 -30.01
N GLN A 81 -11.20 -28.55 -29.87
CA GLN A 81 -10.39 -29.40 -30.76
C GLN A 81 -10.79 -30.87 -30.67
N GLN A 82 -11.02 -31.39 -29.46
CA GLN A 82 -11.51 -32.76 -29.26
C GLN A 82 -12.88 -32.98 -29.90
N HIS A 83 -13.80 -32.02 -29.77
CA HIS A 83 -15.13 -32.13 -30.37
C HIS A 83 -15.07 -32.10 -31.91
N GLN A 84 -14.23 -31.25 -32.50
CA GLN A 84 -14.04 -31.22 -33.96
C GLN A 84 -13.45 -32.52 -34.52
N GLN A 85 -12.53 -33.16 -33.79
CA GLN A 85 -11.94 -34.45 -34.18
C GLN A 85 -12.93 -35.63 -34.10
N GLN A 86 -13.96 -35.55 -33.24
CA GLN A 86 -14.99 -36.60 -33.13
C GLN A 86 -16.05 -36.55 -34.23
N HIS A 87 -16.15 -35.43 -34.95
CA HIS A 87 -17.15 -35.21 -36.00
C HIS A 87 -16.57 -35.22 -37.43
N GLN A 88 -15.29 -35.59 -37.60
CA GLN A 88 -14.65 -35.89 -38.88
C GLN A 88 -14.48 -37.40 -39.06
#